data_AF-A0A2V9ENU2-F1
#
_entry.id   AF-A0A2V9ENU2-F1
#
_cell.length_a   1.000
_cell.length_b   1.000
_cell.length_c   1.000
_cell.angle_alpha   90.00
_cell.angle_beta   90.00
_cell.angle_gamma   90.00
#
_symmetry.space_group_name_H-M   'P 1'
#
loop_
_entity.id
_entity.type
_entity.pdbx_description
1 polymer ?
#
loop_
_entity_poly.entity_id
_entity_poly.type
_entity_poly.pdbx_seq_one_letter_code
_entity_poly.pdbx_strand_id
1 'polypeptide(L)'
;MVFPLALGLLVAFPVLAQRGEERGQNRPRANQGRVPPPPPRRDNPRSQPEPERHDSRRVNSTPHVNKDHWFGHDRPDDKRYHFDRPFEHGRFEHFGPSYRYRIERFDRDHHRLWLPGGFFFEVAAWDWPICTDWCWDCADDFVIYEDSDHVGWYLLYNVHTGVYVHVSYMGT
;
A
#
# COMPACT_ATOMS: atom_id res chain seq x y z
N MET A 1 -23.67 -6.50 -74.20
CA MET A 1 -24.56 -7.32 -73.35
C MET A 1 -23.71 -8.08 -72.35
N VAL A 2 -23.96 -7.81 -71.06
CA VAL A 2 -23.78 -8.61 -69.82
C VAL A 2 -22.39 -9.16 -69.42
N PHE A 3 -22.07 -8.84 -68.15
CA PHE A 3 -20.90 -9.07 -67.30
C PHE A 3 -20.47 -10.53 -67.05
N PRO A 4 -19.19 -10.78 -66.71
CA PRO A 4 -18.81 -11.99 -65.96
C PRO A 4 -19.15 -11.83 -64.47
N LEU A 5 -19.87 -12.80 -63.90
CA LEU A 5 -20.09 -12.92 -62.46
C LEU A 5 -18.76 -13.17 -61.74
N ALA A 6 -18.32 -12.23 -60.90
CA ALA A 6 -17.30 -12.48 -59.90
C ALA A 6 -17.96 -13.07 -58.64
N LEU A 7 -17.55 -14.30 -58.29
CA LEU A 7 -17.99 -15.03 -57.11
C LEU A 7 -17.32 -14.42 -55.87
N GLY A 8 -18.05 -13.62 -55.10
CA GLY A 8 -17.58 -13.05 -53.83
C GLY A 8 -17.69 -14.08 -52.70
N LEU A 9 -16.56 -14.63 -52.26
CA LEU A 9 -16.46 -15.47 -51.07
C LEU A 9 -16.44 -14.57 -49.82
N LEU A 10 -17.58 -14.41 -49.16
CA LEU A 10 -17.68 -13.77 -47.84
C LEU A 10 -17.17 -14.75 -46.77
N VAL A 11 -15.91 -14.61 -46.36
CA VAL A 11 -15.38 -15.29 -45.17
C VAL A 11 -15.84 -14.51 -43.94
N ALA A 12 -16.91 -14.98 -43.30
CA ALA A 12 -17.33 -14.47 -42.00
C ALA A 12 -16.38 -15.02 -40.93
N PHE A 13 -15.48 -14.18 -40.43
CA PHE A 13 -14.73 -14.48 -39.22
C PHE A 13 -15.70 -14.45 -38.04
N PRO A 14 -15.83 -15.53 -37.23
CA PRO A 14 -16.49 -15.41 -35.95
C PRO A 14 -15.63 -14.49 -35.09
N VAL A 15 -16.13 -13.29 -34.81
CA VAL A 15 -15.66 -12.52 -33.66
C VAL A 15 -15.94 -13.38 -32.45
N LEU A 16 -14.93 -14.08 -31.94
CA LEU A 16 -14.95 -14.56 -30.58
C LEU A 16 -15.02 -13.30 -29.71
N ALA A 17 -16.23 -12.97 -29.26
CA ALA A 17 -16.39 -12.20 -28.05
C ALA A 17 -15.73 -13.04 -26.94
N GLN A 18 -14.45 -12.77 -26.68
CA GLN A 18 -13.81 -13.15 -25.44
C GLN A 18 -14.57 -12.36 -24.37
N ARG A 19 -15.63 -13.00 -23.86
CA ARG A 19 -16.29 -12.68 -22.61
C ARG A 19 -15.15 -12.48 -21.63
N GLY A 20 -14.89 -11.22 -21.28
CA GLY A 20 -13.80 -10.87 -20.39
C GLY A 20 -13.91 -11.76 -19.17
N GLU A 21 -12.98 -12.71 -19.04
CA GLU A 21 -12.64 -13.22 -17.73
C GLU A 21 -12.34 -11.96 -16.93
N GLU A 22 -13.23 -11.66 -15.98
CA GLU A 22 -12.95 -10.72 -14.93
C GLU A 22 -11.57 -11.09 -14.41
N ARG A 23 -10.54 -10.28 -14.75
CA ARG A 23 -9.24 -10.33 -14.08
C ARG A 23 -9.57 -10.45 -12.61
N GLY A 24 -9.31 -11.63 -12.03
CA GLY A 24 -9.82 -12.00 -10.71
C GLY A 24 -9.61 -10.82 -9.80
N GLN A 25 -10.70 -10.18 -9.38
CA GLN A 25 -10.63 -8.90 -8.66
C GLN A 25 -9.64 -9.12 -7.52
N ASN A 26 -8.55 -8.35 -7.51
CA ASN A 26 -7.56 -8.39 -6.44
C ASN A 26 -8.22 -7.80 -5.19
N ARG A 27 -9.15 -8.56 -4.59
CA ARG A 27 -9.98 -8.10 -3.48
C ARG A 27 -9.08 -8.08 -2.24
N PRO A 28 -9.06 -6.99 -1.48
CA PRO A 28 -8.26 -6.93 -0.28
C PRO A 28 -8.65 -8.04 0.69
N ARG A 29 -7.65 -8.77 1.18
CA ARG A 29 -7.84 -10.02 1.93
C ARG A 29 -7.65 -9.81 3.42
N ALA A 30 -6.78 -8.89 3.79
CA ALA A 30 -6.49 -8.56 5.18
C ALA A 30 -7.47 -7.55 5.76
N ASN A 31 -7.53 -7.47 7.09
CA ASN A 31 -8.47 -6.66 7.85
C ASN A 31 -9.93 -6.74 7.33
N GLN A 32 -10.35 -7.91 6.81
CA GLN A 32 -11.68 -8.11 6.22
C GLN A 32 -11.99 -7.17 5.04
N GLY A 33 -10.96 -6.69 4.34
CA GLY A 33 -11.08 -5.72 3.26
C GLY A 33 -11.35 -4.28 3.72
N ARG A 34 -11.31 -4.01 5.03
CA ARG A 34 -11.56 -2.68 5.61
C ARG A 34 -10.29 -1.86 5.70
N VAL A 35 -10.45 -0.56 5.49
CA VAL A 35 -9.42 0.43 5.81
C VAL A 35 -9.62 0.81 7.28
N PRO A 36 -8.62 0.60 8.15
CA PRO A 36 -8.74 0.87 9.58
C PRO A 36 -8.79 2.38 9.88
N PRO A 37 -9.20 2.80 11.08
CA PRO A 37 -8.88 4.14 11.57
C PRO A 37 -7.36 4.31 11.76
N PRO A 38 -6.86 5.55 11.91
CA PRO A 38 -5.45 5.80 12.23
C PRO A 38 -5.00 5.03 13.49
N PRO A 39 -3.72 4.64 13.59
CA PRO A 39 -3.20 4.01 14.79
C PRO A 39 -3.34 4.96 15.98
N PRO A 40 -3.76 4.47 17.16
CA PRO A 40 -3.81 5.31 18.35
C PRO A 40 -2.38 5.61 18.83
N ARG A 41 -2.15 6.86 19.23
CA ARG A 41 -0.90 7.27 19.87
C ARG A 41 -0.71 6.51 21.19
N ARG A 42 0.49 5.98 21.44
CA ARG A 42 0.83 5.32 22.71
C ARG A 42 1.44 6.31 23.69
N ASP A 43 0.89 6.38 24.89
CA ASP A 43 1.36 7.30 25.93
C ASP A 43 2.70 6.88 26.55
N ASN A 44 2.94 5.57 26.68
CA ASN A 44 4.20 5.07 27.21
C ASN A 44 5.24 4.95 26.08
N PRO A 45 6.30 5.77 26.10
CA PRO A 45 7.30 5.80 25.03
C PRO A 45 8.12 4.50 24.92
N ARG A 46 8.12 3.67 25.97
CA ARG A 46 8.84 2.39 26.01
C ARG A 46 7.97 1.18 25.71
N SER A 47 6.74 1.39 25.26
CA SER A 47 5.83 0.32 24.87
C SER A 47 6.47 -0.51 23.76
N GLN A 48 6.64 -1.80 24.01
CA GLN A 48 7.23 -2.71 23.03
C GLN A 48 6.25 -2.98 21.88
N PRO A 49 6.73 -3.36 20.68
CA PRO A 49 5.88 -3.77 19.59
C PRO A 49 5.01 -4.95 20.02
N GLU A 50 3.70 -4.83 19.81
CA GLU A 50 2.75 -5.88 20.14
C GLU A 50 2.67 -6.92 19.01
N PRO A 51 3.07 -8.18 19.24
CA PRO A 51 2.87 -9.22 18.24
C PRO A 51 1.44 -9.77 18.30
N GLU A 52 0.90 -10.17 17.14
CA GLU A 52 -0.36 -10.93 17.11
C GLU A 52 -0.11 -12.38 17.54
N ARG A 53 -0.94 -12.90 18.44
CA ARG A 53 -0.89 -14.29 18.92
C ARG A 53 -2.14 -15.04 18.47
N HIS A 54 -1.96 -16.17 17.82
CA HIS A 54 -3.05 -17.06 17.43
C HIS A 54 -3.15 -18.26 18.38
N ASP A 55 -4.34 -18.86 18.45
CA ASP A 55 -4.65 -20.03 19.28
C ASP A 55 -3.70 -21.22 19.02
N SER A 56 -3.17 -21.33 17.80
CA SER A 56 -2.21 -22.35 17.38
C SER A 56 -0.78 -22.14 17.91
N ARG A 57 -0.56 -21.21 18.84
CA ARG A 57 0.77 -20.74 19.31
C ARG A 57 1.64 -20.09 18.22
N ARG A 58 1.08 -19.82 17.03
CA ARG A 58 1.74 -19.00 16.02
C ARG A 58 1.77 -17.55 16.48
N VAL A 59 2.93 -16.91 16.38
CA VAL A 59 3.13 -15.50 16.68
C VAL A 59 3.49 -14.78 15.40
N ASN A 60 2.80 -13.69 15.08
CA ASN A 60 3.10 -12.80 13.96
C ASN A 60 3.61 -11.46 14.52
N SER A 61 4.89 -11.17 14.27
CA SER A 61 5.54 -9.93 14.69
C SER A 61 5.70 -8.91 13.56
N THR A 62 5.34 -9.26 12.32
CA THR A 62 5.39 -8.32 11.20
C THR A 62 4.39 -7.19 11.45
N PRO A 63 4.71 -5.92 11.18
CA PRO A 63 3.76 -4.81 11.30
C PRO A 63 2.54 -5.02 10.39
N HIS A 64 1.35 -5.15 10.98
CA HIS A 64 0.11 -5.36 10.22
C HIS A 64 -1.13 -4.93 11.00
N VAL A 65 -2.27 -4.85 10.31
CA VAL A 65 -3.58 -4.55 10.88
C VAL A 65 -4.49 -5.76 10.76
N ASN A 66 -5.11 -6.14 11.88
CA ASN A 66 -6.18 -7.13 11.89
C ASN A 66 -7.29 -6.71 12.85
N LYS A 67 -8.56 -6.81 12.41
CA LYS A 67 -9.75 -6.37 13.15
C LYS A 67 -9.62 -4.94 13.67
N ASP A 68 -9.10 -4.05 12.81
CA ASP A 68 -8.84 -2.64 13.08
C ASP A 68 -7.84 -2.38 14.24
N HIS A 69 -7.08 -3.41 14.63
CA HIS A 69 -5.98 -3.33 15.59
C HIS A 69 -4.63 -3.33 14.88
N TRP A 70 -3.74 -2.43 15.30
CA TRP A 70 -2.41 -2.24 14.73
C TRP A 70 -1.38 -3.04 15.55
N PHE A 71 -0.81 -4.07 14.94
CA PHE A 71 0.23 -4.92 15.53
C PHE A 71 1.61 -4.54 15.00
N GLY A 72 2.65 -4.83 15.78
CA GLY A 72 4.04 -4.74 15.37
C GLY A 72 4.62 -3.32 15.27
N HIS A 73 3.89 -2.28 15.69
CA HIS A 73 4.37 -0.90 15.63
C HIS A 73 5.57 -0.70 16.56
N ASP A 74 6.70 -0.28 15.99
CA ASP A 74 7.95 0.00 16.70
C ASP A 74 7.77 0.93 17.90
N ARG A 75 8.69 0.87 18.87
CA ARG A 75 8.56 1.64 20.11
C ARG A 75 8.53 3.15 19.81
N PRO A 76 7.67 3.95 20.46
CA PRO A 76 7.63 5.39 20.22
C PRO A 76 8.97 6.12 20.48
N ASP A 77 9.85 5.57 21.34
CA ASP A 77 11.19 6.11 21.59
C ASP A 77 12.33 5.51 20.75
N ASP A 78 12.01 4.71 19.74
CA ASP A 78 13.01 4.09 18.89
C ASP A 78 13.80 5.14 18.09
N LYS A 79 15.12 5.12 18.28
CA LYS A 79 16.05 6.09 17.70
C LYS A 79 16.15 6.01 16.19
N ARG A 80 15.79 4.88 15.57
CA ARG A 80 15.74 4.76 14.11
C ARG A 80 14.76 5.76 13.53
N TYR A 81 13.63 5.99 14.18
CA TYR A 81 12.57 6.87 13.68
C TYR A 81 12.69 8.32 14.18
N HIS A 82 13.84 8.72 14.73
CA HIS A 82 14.03 10.09 15.18
C HIS A 82 14.54 10.99 14.05
N PHE A 83 13.80 12.05 13.74
CA PHE A 83 14.29 13.17 12.93
C PHE A 83 14.66 14.35 13.81
N ASP A 84 15.83 14.94 13.55
CA ASP A 84 16.22 16.23 14.14
C ASP A 84 15.34 17.38 13.63
N ARG A 85 14.85 17.27 12.38
CA ARG A 85 13.99 18.24 11.69
C ARG A 85 12.81 17.52 11.04
N PRO A 86 11.77 17.16 11.81
CA PRO A 86 10.60 16.52 11.23
C PRO A 86 9.93 17.44 10.21
N PHE A 87 9.39 16.87 9.14
CA PHE A 87 8.71 17.59 8.06
C PHE A 87 9.59 18.57 7.27
N GLU A 88 10.88 18.28 7.11
CA GLU A 88 11.82 19.10 6.32
C GLU A 88 11.36 19.33 4.87
N HIS A 89 10.68 18.34 4.28
CA HIS A 89 10.08 18.43 2.94
C HIS A 89 8.61 18.85 2.94
N GLY A 90 8.11 19.38 4.06
CA GLY A 90 6.72 19.74 4.27
C GLY A 90 5.89 18.63 4.94
N ARG A 91 4.60 18.92 5.12
CA ARG A 91 3.60 17.99 5.65
C ARG A 91 2.70 17.53 4.51
N PHE A 92 2.55 16.23 4.35
CA PHE A 92 1.52 15.67 3.50
C PHE A 92 0.16 15.81 4.18
N GLU A 93 -0.87 16.28 3.45
CA GLU A 93 -2.20 16.62 4.01
C GLU A 93 -3.31 15.68 3.54
N HIS A 94 -3.03 14.80 2.58
CA HIS A 94 -4.03 13.92 1.97
C HIS A 94 -3.94 12.49 2.53
N PHE A 95 -4.06 12.36 3.85
CA PHE A 95 -3.90 11.08 4.54
C PHE A 95 -5.15 10.69 5.32
N GLY A 96 -5.20 9.43 5.75
CA GLY A 96 -6.29 8.84 6.50
C GLY A 96 -7.25 8.03 5.63
N PRO A 97 -8.30 7.46 6.24
CA PRO A 97 -9.09 6.39 5.64
C PRO A 97 -9.91 6.82 4.41
N SER A 98 -10.08 8.12 4.19
CA SER A 98 -10.75 8.70 3.03
C SER A 98 -9.88 8.78 1.77
N TYR A 99 -8.56 8.59 1.91
CA TYR A 99 -7.59 8.72 0.82
C TYR A 99 -7.00 7.36 0.46
N ARG A 100 -7.50 6.77 -0.63
CA ARG A 100 -6.95 5.54 -1.21
C ARG A 100 -6.12 5.87 -2.44
N TYR A 101 -4.92 5.30 -2.49
CA TYR A 101 -3.95 5.56 -3.54
C TYR A 101 -3.60 4.29 -4.30
N ARG A 102 -3.43 4.45 -5.60
CA ARG A 102 -2.59 3.55 -6.39
C ARG A 102 -1.24 4.22 -6.56
N ILE A 103 -0.18 3.41 -6.59
CA ILE A 103 1.16 3.91 -6.83
C ILE A 103 1.31 4.16 -8.33
N GLU A 104 1.73 5.37 -8.71
CA GLU A 104 1.95 5.73 -10.13
C GLU A 104 3.34 5.32 -10.61
N ARG A 105 4.32 5.42 -9.72
CA ARG A 105 5.70 5.03 -9.97
C ARG A 105 6.30 4.45 -8.71
N PHE A 106 7.12 3.41 -8.89
CA PHE A 106 7.96 2.85 -7.85
C PHE A 106 9.40 2.77 -8.32
N ASP A 107 10.33 3.26 -7.50
CA ASP A 107 11.76 3.23 -7.70
C ASP A 107 12.38 2.29 -6.67
N ARG A 108 12.67 1.07 -7.10
CA ARG A 108 13.13 -0.01 -6.23
C ARG A 108 14.54 0.23 -5.70
N ASP A 109 15.38 0.93 -6.44
CA ASP A 109 16.79 1.14 -6.05
C ASP A 109 16.91 2.18 -4.93
N HIS A 110 15.99 3.14 -4.90
CA HIS A 110 15.94 4.20 -3.88
C HIS A 110 14.81 4.01 -2.85
N HIS A 111 14.04 2.93 -2.96
CA HIS A 111 12.84 2.67 -2.15
C HIS A 111 11.82 3.81 -2.15
N ARG A 112 11.64 4.48 -3.31
CA ARG A 112 10.73 5.62 -3.44
C ARG A 112 9.47 5.25 -4.19
N LEU A 113 8.37 5.88 -3.81
CA LEU A 113 7.06 5.70 -4.42
C LEU A 113 6.39 7.04 -4.68
N TRP A 114 5.64 7.13 -5.77
CA TRP A 114 4.89 8.31 -6.15
C TRP A 114 3.39 8.03 -6.11
N LEU A 115 2.67 8.93 -5.46
CA LEU A 115 1.22 8.99 -5.46
C LEU A 115 0.73 9.96 -6.56
N PRO A 116 -0.54 9.85 -7.00
CA PRO A 116 -1.16 10.80 -7.90
C PRO A 116 -1.03 12.24 -7.43
N GLY A 117 -0.61 13.12 -8.35
CA GLY A 117 -0.34 14.53 -8.06
C GLY A 117 1.13 14.84 -7.77
N GLY A 118 2.04 13.88 -7.96
CA GLY A 118 3.49 14.08 -7.84
C GLY A 118 4.05 13.89 -6.43
N PHE A 119 3.18 13.76 -5.42
CA PHE A 119 3.61 13.49 -4.04
C PHE A 119 4.44 12.22 -3.97
N PHE A 120 5.60 12.27 -3.34
CA PHE A 120 6.46 11.09 -3.24
C PHE A 120 7.01 10.87 -1.85
N PHE A 121 7.28 9.60 -1.57
CA PHE A 121 7.71 9.10 -0.28
C PHE A 121 8.90 8.17 -0.45
N GLU A 122 9.68 8.04 0.60
CA GLU A 122 10.78 7.06 0.71
C GLU A 122 10.49 6.11 1.88
N VAL A 123 10.58 4.80 1.63
CA VAL A 123 10.39 3.77 2.65
C VAL A 123 11.57 3.76 3.61
N ALA A 124 11.30 3.63 4.91
CA ALA A 124 12.34 3.48 5.91
C ALA A 124 13.27 2.30 5.57
N ALA A 125 14.59 2.51 5.64
CA ALA A 125 15.55 1.50 5.21
C ALA A 125 15.41 0.15 5.95
N TRP A 126 15.02 0.19 7.23
CA TRP A 126 14.82 -1.01 8.06
C TRP A 126 13.44 -1.67 7.86
N ASP A 127 12.47 -0.99 7.25
CA ASP A 127 11.18 -1.57 6.89
C ASP A 127 11.18 -2.15 5.47
N TRP A 128 12.16 -1.79 4.63
CA TRP A 128 12.26 -2.29 3.26
C TRP A 128 12.05 -3.80 3.12
N PRO A 129 12.68 -4.68 3.93
CA PRO A 129 12.47 -6.13 3.85
C PRO A 129 10.99 -6.56 3.95
N ILE A 130 10.16 -5.79 4.65
CA ILE A 130 8.73 -6.08 4.86
C ILE A 130 7.91 -5.87 3.58
N CYS A 131 8.33 -4.95 2.72
CA CYS A 131 7.58 -4.57 1.51
C CYS A 131 8.32 -4.85 0.19
N THR A 132 9.41 -5.61 0.23
CA THR A 132 10.19 -5.96 -0.98
C THR A 132 9.34 -6.63 -2.05
N ASP A 133 8.43 -7.51 -1.64
CA ASP A 133 7.58 -8.35 -2.50
C ASP A 133 6.19 -7.74 -2.73
N TRP A 134 5.94 -6.53 -2.24
CA TRP A 134 4.68 -5.85 -2.48
C TRP A 134 4.47 -5.62 -3.98
N CYS A 135 3.21 -5.66 -4.34
CA CYS A 135 2.77 -5.59 -5.70
C CYS A 135 2.49 -4.13 -6.07
N TRP A 136 3.58 -3.37 -6.29
CA TRP A 136 3.56 -1.91 -6.43
C TRP A 136 2.80 -1.40 -7.67
N ASP A 137 2.68 -2.21 -8.72
CA ASP A 137 2.11 -1.82 -10.02
C ASP A 137 0.86 -2.63 -10.44
N CYS A 138 0.30 -3.44 -9.55
CA CYS A 138 -0.77 -4.38 -9.88
C CYS A 138 -2.17 -4.00 -9.37
N ALA A 139 -2.39 -2.70 -9.19
CA ALA A 139 -3.64 -2.11 -8.70
C ALA A 139 -4.00 -2.45 -7.24
N ASP A 140 -3.00 -2.78 -6.42
CA ASP A 140 -3.16 -2.68 -4.97
C ASP A 140 -3.48 -1.23 -4.59
N ASP A 141 -4.42 -1.06 -3.68
CA ASP A 141 -4.74 0.23 -3.06
C ASP A 141 -3.98 0.36 -1.72
N PHE A 142 -3.45 1.55 -1.49
CA PHE A 142 -2.68 1.93 -0.32
C PHE A 142 -3.35 3.10 0.41
N VAL A 143 -3.10 3.20 1.71
CA VAL A 143 -3.53 4.34 2.53
C VAL A 143 -2.35 4.86 3.32
N ILE A 144 -2.21 6.18 3.39
CA ILE A 144 -1.21 6.84 4.22
C ILE A 144 -1.84 7.27 5.54
N TYR A 145 -1.13 7.13 6.65
CA TYR A 145 -1.46 7.72 7.94
C TYR A 145 -0.27 8.52 8.47
N GLU A 146 -0.47 9.65 9.14
CA GLU A 146 0.60 10.26 9.93
C GLU A 146 0.89 9.36 11.13
N ASP A 147 2.17 9.10 11.42
CA ASP A 147 2.57 8.31 12.58
C ASP A 147 2.67 9.21 13.82
N SER A 148 1.68 9.12 14.70
CA SER A 148 1.63 9.92 15.93
C SER A 148 2.66 9.51 17.00
N ASP A 149 3.24 8.32 16.89
CA ASP A 149 4.31 7.85 17.77
C ASP A 149 5.69 8.31 17.26
N HIS A 150 5.86 8.43 15.93
CA HIS A 150 7.10 8.86 15.29
C HIS A 150 6.92 10.14 14.48
N VAL A 151 7.10 11.30 15.13
CA VAL A 151 6.92 12.61 14.50
C VAL A 151 7.78 12.78 13.25
N GLY A 152 7.14 13.11 12.12
CA GLY A 152 7.78 13.27 10.82
C GLY A 152 7.68 12.03 9.92
N TRP A 153 7.28 10.88 10.47
CA TRP A 153 6.98 9.67 9.73
C TRP A 153 5.50 9.55 9.39
N TYR A 154 5.24 8.78 8.34
CA TYR A 154 3.93 8.31 7.95
C TYR A 154 3.95 6.79 7.88
N LEU A 155 2.78 6.16 7.96
CA LEU A 155 2.60 4.74 7.69
C LEU A 155 1.95 4.55 6.32
N LEU A 156 2.61 3.78 5.46
CA LEU A 156 2.03 3.29 4.22
C LEU A 156 1.41 1.92 4.48
N TYR A 157 0.08 1.87 4.50
CA TYR A 157 -0.72 0.66 4.71
C TYR A 157 -1.15 0.07 3.37
N ASN A 158 -0.74 -1.18 3.09
CA ASN A 158 -1.25 -1.93 1.95
C ASN A 158 -2.59 -2.57 2.34
N VAL A 159 -3.69 -2.12 1.72
CA VAL A 159 -5.06 -2.57 2.06
C VAL A 159 -5.26 -4.05 1.73
N HIS A 160 -4.46 -4.61 0.82
CA HIS A 160 -4.61 -5.97 0.33
C HIS A 160 -3.97 -6.99 1.26
N THR A 161 -2.77 -6.67 1.77
CA THR A 161 -1.99 -7.52 2.67
C THR A 161 -2.22 -7.21 4.14
N GLY A 162 -2.71 -6.00 4.45
CA GLY A 162 -2.88 -5.51 5.81
C GLY A 162 -1.57 -5.13 6.48
N VAL A 163 -0.45 -5.26 5.76
CA VAL A 163 0.89 -4.93 6.25
C VAL A 163 1.11 -3.43 6.06
N TYR A 164 1.85 -2.80 6.97
CA TYR A 164 2.26 -1.41 6.82
C TYR A 164 3.76 -1.24 7.05
N VAL A 165 4.29 -0.14 6.53
CA VAL A 165 5.69 0.27 6.69
C VAL A 165 5.76 1.76 6.96
N HIS A 166 6.82 2.22 7.59
CA HIS A 166 7.11 3.63 7.79
C HIS A 166 7.68 4.22 6.51
N VAL A 167 7.18 5.40 6.15
CA VAL A 167 7.63 6.18 5.01
C VAL A 167 7.83 7.64 5.42
N SER A 168 8.81 8.29 4.82
CA SER A 168 9.05 9.72 4.99
C SER A 168 8.54 10.45 3.75
N TYR A 169 7.89 11.60 3.96
CA TYR A 169 7.42 12.43 2.87
C TYR A 169 8.58 13.24 2.30
N MET A 170 8.74 13.22 0.98
CA MET A 170 9.89 13.79 0.28
C MET A 170 9.54 15.00 -0.60
N GLY A 171 8.25 15.34 -0.71
CA GLY A 171 7.76 16.51 -1.44
C GLY A 171 6.83 16.17 -2.60
N THR A 172 6.71 17.11 -3.54
CA THR A 172 5.93 17.02 -4.79
C THR A 172 6.78 17.37 -5.99
#